data_AF-D6PL46-F1
#
_entry.id   AF-D6PL46-F1
#
_cell.length_a   1.000
_cell.length_b   1.000
_cell.length_c   1.000
_cell.angle_alpha   90.00
_cell.angle_beta   90.00
_cell.angle_gamma   90.00
#
_symmetry.space_group_name_H-M   'P 1'
#
loop_
_entity.id
_entity.type
_entity.pdbx_description
1 polymer ?
#
loop_
_entity_poly.entity_id
_entity_poly.type
_entity_poly.pdbx_seq_one_letter_code
_entity_poly.pdbx_strand_id
1 'polypeptide(L)'
;MKQIPLFKSHYSLGKSILTLDKPEDSDPSGPDSIISICKENKIKNLYLVDDSMSGFLQGYLNSKDEKINFNFGLRMTFCADIEIKDEDSRKTNCKFIIFAKNKQGYKRLIKISTDAACKGF
;
A
#
# COMPACT_ATOMS: atom_id res chain seq x y z
N MET A 1 -18.18 -5.95 16.74
CA MET A 1 -17.48 -6.28 15.48
C MET A 1 -16.02 -5.88 15.59
N LYS A 2 -15.07 -6.72 15.19
CA LYS A 2 -13.63 -6.39 15.17
C LYS A 2 -13.34 -5.61 13.89
N GLN A 3 -12.94 -4.35 14.01
CA GLN A 3 -12.58 -3.49 12.88
C GLN A 3 -11.11 -3.69 12.50
N ILE A 4 -10.77 -3.56 11.21
CA ILE A 4 -9.41 -3.62 10.70
C ILE A 4 -9.10 -2.26 10.05
N PRO A 5 -8.18 -1.46 10.62
CA PRO A 5 -7.81 -0.19 10.02
C PRO A 5 -6.97 -0.43 8.76
N LEU A 6 -7.34 0.23 7.67
CA LEU A 6 -6.57 0.29 6.43
C LEU A 6 -5.94 1.67 6.34
N PHE A 7 -4.63 1.70 6.16
CA PHE A 7 -3.88 2.94 6.00
C PHE A 7 -3.40 3.08 4.57
N LYS A 8 -3.21 4.32 4.16
CA LYS A 8 -2.58 4.69 2.91
C LYS A 8 -1.50 5.70 3.23
N SER A 9 -0.32 5.57 2.64
CA SER A 9 0.79 6.48 2.90
C SER A 9 0.90 7.55 1.81
N HIS A 10 1.74 8.55 2.06
CA HIS A 10 2.15 9.58 1.10
C HIS A 10 2.71 9.02 -0.22
N TYR A 11 3.17 7.75 -0.26
CA TYR A 11 3.55 7.09 -1.50
C TYR A 11 2.37 6.85 -2.46
N SER A 12 1.14 6.93 -1.96
CA SER A 12 -0.04 7.11 -2.79
C SER A 12 -0.24 8.60 -3.09
N LEU A 13 0.46 9.08 -4.12
CA LEU A 13 0.56 10.49 -4.47
C LEU A 13 -0.82 11.17 -4.56
N GLY A 14 -1.00 12.23 -3.77
CA GLY A 14 -2.25 13.02 -3.72
C GLY A 14 -3.44 12.29 -3.10
N LYS A 15 -3.22 11.16 -2.41
CA LYS A 15 -4.28 10.35 -1.78
C LYS A 15 -4.12 10.16 -0.28
N SER A 16 -2.98 10.50 0.30
CA SER A 16 -2.77 10.50 1.74
C SER A 16 -1.76 11.54 2.16
N ILE A 17 -1.93 12.02 3.38
CA ILE A 17 -1.03 12.93 4.09
C ILE A 17 -0.15 12.21 5.11
N LEU A 18 -0.39 10.91 5.34
CA LEU A 18 0.30 10.16 6.39
C LEU A 18 1.65 9.61 5.92
N THR A 19 2.67 9.71 6.76
CA THR A 19 4.01 9.20 6.47
C THR A 19 4.21 7.77 6.99
N LEU A 20 5.40 7.22 6.74
CA LEU A 20 5.85 5.93 7.25
C LEU A 20 7.09 6.09 8.14
N ASP A 21 7.33 7.31 8.63
CA ASP A 21 8.53 7.64 9.40
C ASP A 21 8.56 6.89 10.72
N LYS A 22 9.75 6.76 11.31
CA LYS A 22 9.84 6.13 12.62
C LYS A 22 9.29 7.08 13.70
N PRO A 23 8.83 6.56 14.84
CA PRO A 23 8.36 7.40 15.94
C PRO A 23 9.40 8.42 16.41
N GLU A 24 10.68 8.04 16.43
CA GLU A 24 11.79 8.93 16.78
C GLU A 24 12.08 10.04 15.76
N ASP A 25 11.67 9.85 14.50
CA ASP A 25 11.88 10.80 13.41
C ASP A 25 10.63 11.68 13.18
N SER A 26 9.56 11.48 13.96
CA SER A 26 8.29 12.19 13.79
C SER A 26 8.36 13.62 14.34
N ASP A 27 8.03 14.60 13.51
CA ASP A 27 7.90 16.01 13.91
C ASP A 27 6.47 16.27 14.42
N PRO A 28 6.27 16.77 15.67
CA PRO A 28 4.95 17.10 16.20
C PRO A 28 4.18 18.17 15.40
N SER A 29 4.88 18.96 14.59
CA SER A 29 4.30 19.97 13.69
C SER A 29 4.20 19.50 12.23
N GLY A 30 4.72 18.31 11.94
CA GLY A 30 4.72 17.69 10.63
C GLY A 30 3.54 16.74 10.40
N PRO A 31 3.56 15.99 9.29
CA PRO A 31 2.53 15.00 9.01
C PRO A 31 2.67 13.77 9.91
N ASP A 32 1.55 13.18 10.32
CA ASP A 32 1.55 12.00 11.19
C ASP A 32 2.08 10.75 10.49
N SER A 33 2.92 9.99 11.21
CA SER A 33 3.37 8.67 10.79
C SER A 33 2.37 7.58 11.17
N ILE A 34 2.08 6.70 10.21
CA ILE A 34 1.28 5.49 10.45
C ILE A 34 1.93 4.57 11.49
N ILE A 35 3.26 4.55 11.55
CA ILE A 35 4.00 3.72 12.53
C ILE A 35 3.77 4.26 13.94
N SER A 36 3.86 5.58 14.13
CA SER A 36 3.57 6.26 15.40
C SER A 36 2.12 6.03 15.84
N ILE A 37 1.17 6.22 14.92
CA ILE A 37 -0.26 5.94 15.16
C ILE A 37 -0.46 4.49 15.63
N CYS A 38 0.18 3.52 14.98
CA CYS A 38 0.06 2.11 15.36
C CYS A 38 0.63 1.84 16.75
N LYS A 39 1.78 2.45 17.09
CA LYS A 39 2.44 2.30 18.39
C LYS A 39 1.59 2.87 19.52
N GLU A 40 1.15 4.12 19.38
CA GLU A 40 0.32 4.83 20.36
C GLU A 40 -1.01 4.11 20.63
N ASN A 41 -1.65 3.63 19.56
CA ASN A 41 -2.94 2.95 19.63
C ASN A 41 -2.83 1.43 19.83
N LYS A 42 -1.62 0.91 20.06
CA LYS A 42 -1.36 -0.53 20.28
C LYS A 42 -1.89 -1.43 19.14
N ILE A 43 -1.87 -0.94 17.91
CA ILE A 43 -2.27 -1.66 16.71
C ILE A 43 -1.13 -2.60 16.30
N LYS A 44 -1.33 -3.91 16.56
CA LYS A 44 -0.32 -4.94 16.25
C LYS A 44 -0.26 -5.35 14.79
N ASN A 45 -1.32 -5.15 14.01
CA ASN A 45 -1.39 -5.56 12.61
C ASN A 45 -1.67 -4.33 11.75
N LEU A 46 -0.62 -3.83 11.09
CA LEU A 46 -0.71 -2.75 10.13
C LEU A 46 -1.11 -3.33 8.77
N TYR A 47 -2.17 -2.79 8.19
CA TYR A 47 -2.57 -3.02 6.80
C TYR A 47 -2.36 -1.75 5.99
N LEU A 48 -1.25 -1.71 5.26
CA LEU A 48 -0.90 -0.60 4.37
C LEU A 48 -1.40 -0.92 2.96
N VAL A 49 -2.21 -0.04 2.39
CA VAL A 49 -2.73 -0.14 1.03
C VAL A 49 -2.31 1.09 0.24
N ASP A 50 -1.30 0.91 -0.60
CA ASP A 50 -0.79 1.98 -1.46
C ASP A 50 -1.14 1.78 -2.93
N ASP A 51 -1.10 2.88 -3.69
CA ASP A 51 -1.26 2.89 -5.14
C ASP A 51 0.09 2.68 -5.87
N SER A 52 1.18 2.47 -5.11
CA SER A 52 2.54 2.27 -5.59
C SER A 52 3.28 1.25 -4.72
N MET A 53 4.27 0.57 -5.30
CA MET A 53 5.17 -0.33 -4.58
C MET A 53 6.18 0.40 -3.68
N SER A 54 6.36 1.71 -3.85
CA SER A 54 7.41 2.49 -3.17
C SER A 54 7.33 2.45 -1.64
N GLY A 55 6.12 2.42 -1.08
CA GLY A 55 5.92 2.40 0.38
C GLY A 55 6.28 1.09 1.07
N PHE A 56 6.48 0.00 0.31
CA PHE A 56 6.73 -1.32 0.89
C PHE A 56 7.99 -1.35 1.75
N LEU A 57 9.12 -0.85 1.25
CA LEU A 57 10.42 -1.07 1.91
C LEU A 57 10.49 -0.30 3.24
N GLN A 58 10.17 1.01 3.22
CA GLN A 58 10.15 1.83 4.43
C GLN A 58 9.13 1.29 5.44
N GLY A 59 7.89 1.02 4.99
CA GLY A 59 6.84 0.48 5.85
C GLY A 59 7.22 -0.86 6.50
N TYR A 60 7.85 -1.76 5.73
CA TYR A 60 8.30 -3.06 6.24
C TYR A 60 9.40 -2.93 7.28
N LEU A 61 10.45 -2.13 7.00
CA LEU A 61 11.58 -1.96 7.93
C LEU A 61 11.12 -1.29 9.23
N ASN A 62 10.39 -0.19 9.14
CA ASN A 62 9.96 0.58 10.31
C ASN A 62 8.92 -0.18 11.14
N SER A 63 8.01 -0.94 10.50
CA SER A 63 7.11 -1.83 11.23
C SER A 63 7.85 -2.95 11.96
N LYS A 64 8.90 -3.51 11.34
CA LYS A 64 9.69 -4.58 11.95
C LYS A 64 10.42 -4.09 13.20
N ASP A 65 11.03 -2.90 13.15
CA ASP A 65 11.74 -2.29 14.27
C ASP A 65 10.79 -2.09 15.47
N GLU A 66 9.55 -1.69 15.20
CA GLU A 66 8.50 -1.48 16.22
C GLU A 66 7.68 -2.75 16.55
N LYS A 67 8.08 -3.93 16.05
CA LYS A 67 7.40 -5.22 16.27
C LYS A 67 5.91 -5.21 15.86
N ILE A 68 5.58 -4.46 14.81
CA ILE A 68 4.25 -4.40 14.19
C ILE A 68 4.20 -5.41 13.03
N ASN A 69 3.14 -6.23 12.98
CA ASN A 69 2.90 -7.14 11.87
C ASN A 69 2.50 -6.35 10.62
N PHE A 70 3.38 -6.35 9.62
CA PHE A 70 3.19 -5.59 8.40
C PHE A 70 2.46 -6.40 7.31
N ASN A 71 1.34 -5.86 6.82
CA ASN A 71 0.56 -6.42 5.72
C ASN A 71 0.48 -5.39 4.61
N PHE A 72 1.09 -5.69 3.47
CA PHE A 72 1.11 -4.78 2.32
C PHE A 72 0.09 -5.19 1.27
N GLY A 73 -0.74 -4.23 0.87
CA GLY A 73 -1.65 -4.30 -0.25
C GLY A 73 -1.30 -3.27 -1.31
N LEU A 74 -1.35 -3.68 -2.57
CA LEU A 74 -1.27 -2.76 -3.70
C LEU A 74 -2.67 -2.58 -4.27
N ARG A 75 -3.13 -1.33 -4.34
CA ARG A 75 -4.36 -0.97 -5.04
C ARG A 75 -4.04 -0.68 -6.50
N MET A 76 -4.75 -1.35 -7.40
CA MET A 76 -4.61 -1.15 -8.84
C MET A 76 -5.98 -1.09 -9.52
N THR A 77 -6.00 -0.50 -10.71
CA THR A 77 -7.15 -0.53 -11.61
C THR A 77 -6.94 -1.61 -12.65
N PHE A 78 -7.94 -2.48 -12.83
CA PHE A 78 -7.92 -3.58 -13.79
C PHE A 78 -9.03 -3.38 -14.81
N CYS A 79 -8.80 -3.77 -16.06
CA CYS A 79 -9.82 -3.92 -17.10
C CYS A 79 -10.03 -5.42 -17.39
N ALA A 80 -11.05 -5.75 -18.17
CA ALA A 80 -11.35 -7.14 -18.53
C ALA A 80 -10.20 -7.83 -19.30
N ASP A 81 -9.52 -7.08 -20.18
CA ASP A 81 -8.34 -7.53 -20.93
C ASP A 81 -7.31 -6.39 -21.02
N ILE A 82 -6.05 -6.70 -20.76
CA ILE A 82 -4.93 -5.73 -20.79
C ILE A 82 -4.47 -5.42 -22.22
N GLU A 83 -4.72 -6.31 -23.17
CA GLU A 83 -4.30 -6.16 -24.57
C GLU A 83 -5.30 -5.30 -25.38
N ILE A 84 -6.54 -5.15 -24.90
CA ILE A 84 -7.59 -4.36 -25.54
C ILE A 84 -7.60 -2.93 -25.00
N LYS A 85 -7.30 -1.97 -25.88
CA LYS A 85 -6.97 -0.56 -25.54
C LYS A 85 -7.97 0.47 -26.08
N ASP A 86 -9.22 0.08 -26.31
CA ASP A 86 -10.28 0.97 -26.76
C ASP A 86 -11.06 1.64 -25.60
N GLU A 87 -11.94 2.59 -25.94
CA GLU A 87 -12.77 3.32 -24.96
C GLU A 87 -13.80 2.43 -24.26
N ASP A 88 -14.22 1.32 -24.87
CA ASP A 88 -15.18 0.40 -24.25
C ASP A 88 -14.50 -0.48 -23.18
N SER A 89 -13.27 -0.92 -23.44
CA SER A 89 -12.42 -1.60 -22.47
C SER A 89 -12.21 -0.76 -21.21
N ARG A 90 -12.00 0.55 -21.34
CA ARG A 90 -11.87 1.46 -20.18
C ARG A 90 -13.12 1.49 -19.29
N LYS A 91 -14.31 1.23 -19.83
CA LYS A 91 -15.57 1.17 -19.06
C LYS A 91 -15.67 -0.10 -18.22
N THR A 92 -14.88 -1.13 -18.53
CA THR A 92 -14.79 -2.37 -17.74
C THR A 92 -13.90 -2.22 -16.50
N ASN A 93 -13.35 -1.02 -16.26
CA ASN A 93 -12.38 -0.84 -15.21
C ASN A 93 -12.98 -1.05 -13.80
N CYS A 94 -12.18 -1.65 -12.93
CA CYS A 94 -12.53 -1.82 -11.52
C CYS A 94 -11.27 -1.75 -10.65
N LYS A 95 -11.46 -1.36 -9.39
CA LYS A 95 -10.36 -1.18 -8.44
C LYS A 95 -10.26 -2.42 -7.56
N PHE A 96 -9.09 -3.04 -7.57
CA PHE A 96 -8.77 -4.14 -6.67
C PHE A 96 -7.64 -3.76 -5.72
N ILE A 97 -7.66 -4.37 -4.54
CA ILE A 97 -6.55 -4.33 -3.58
C ILE A 97 -6.01 -5.75 -3.47
N ILE A 98 -4.74 -5.94 -3.78
CA ILE A 98 -4.08 -7.25 -3.75
C ILE A 98 -3.08 -7.27 -2.60
N PHE A 99 -3.33 -8.11 -1.60
CA PHE A 99 -2.45 -8.28 -0.45
C PHE A 99 -1.37 -9.33 -0.70
N ALA A 100 -0.13 -8.99 -0.34
CA ALA A 100 0.98 -9.93 -0.35
C ALA A 100 0.98 -10.79 0.93
N LYS A 101 0.42 -12.00 0.85
CA LYS A 101 0.34 -12.94 2.00
C LYS A 101 1.71 -13.38 2.54
N ASN A 102 2.72 -13.45 1.68
CA ASN A 102 4.07 -13.90 2.03
C ASN A 102 5.10 -13.37 1.01
N LYS A 103 6.38 -13.72 1.20
CA LYS A 103 7.49 -13.33 0.30
C LYS A 103 7.25 -13.70 -1.16
N GLN A 104 6.64 -14.87 -1.44
CA GLN A 104 6.32 -15.25 -2.82
C GLN A 104 5.17 -14.39 -3.37
N GLY A 105 4.16 -14.09 -2.55
CA GLY A 105 3.09 -13.15 -2.88
C GLY A 105 3.63 -11.76 -3.23
N TYR A 106 4.57 -11.23 -2.44
CA TYR A 106 5.23 -9.96 -2.72
C TYR A 106 6.00 -9.98 -4.05
N LYS A 107 6.78 -11.04 -4.32
CA LYS A 107 7.47 -11.20 -5.62
C LYS A 107 6.51 -11.25 -6.80
N ARG A 108 5.35 -11.90 -6.66
CA ARG A 108 4.30 -11.90 -7.68
C ARG A 108 3.68 -10.51 -7.85
N LEU A 109 3.48 -9.80 -6.75
CA LEU A 109 2.92 -8.44 -6.78
C LEU A 109 3.82 -7.45 -7.50
N ILE A 110 5.16 -7.55 -7.33
CA ILE A 110 6.12 -6.78 -8.13
C ILE A 110 5.89 -7.06 -9.62
N LYS A 111 5.81 -8.34 -10.03
CA LYS A 111 5.59 -8.69 -11.44
C LYS A 111 4.29 -8.12 -11.99
N ILE A 112 3.18 -8.25 -11.25
CA ILE A 112 1.89 -7.67 -11.63
C ILE A 112 2.01 -6.15 -11.81
N SER A 113 2.66 -5.45 -10.86
CA SER A 113 2.88 -4.02 -10.93
C SER A 113 3.74 -3.62 -12.13
N THR A 114 4.80 -4.38 -12.44
CA THR A 114 5.68 -4.13 -13.58
C THR A 114 4.97 -4.39 -14.90
N ASP A 115 4.26 -5.51 -15.03
CA ASP A 115 3.50 -5.84 -16.24
C ASP A 115 2.44 -4.77 -16.53
N ALA A 116 1.73 -4.30 -15.49
CA ALA A 116 0.77 -3.21 -15.64
C ALA A 116 1.44 -1.88 -16.02
N ALA A 117 2.60 -1.55 -15.47
CA ALA A 117 3.33 -0.33 -15.83
C ALA A 117 3.87 -0.37 -17.28
N CYS A 118 4.25 -1.54 -17.78
CA CYS A 118 4.78 -1.70 -19.14
C CYS A 118 3.70 -1.86 -20.21
N LYS A 119 2.64 -2.62 -19.91
CA LYS A 119 1.62 -3.01 -20.88
C LYS A 119 0.27 -2.33 -20.68
N GLY A 120 -0.01 -1.88 -19.46
CA GLY A 120 -1.29 -1.29 -19.09
C GLY A 120 -1.62 -0.02 -19.87
N PHE A 121 -2.84 0.46 -19.61
CA PHE A 121 -3.37 1.70 -20.16
C PHE A 121 -3.15 2.85 -19.17
#